data_AF-A0A2N6FP88-F1
#
_entry.id   AF-A0A2N6FP88-F1
#
_cell.length_a   1.000
_cell.length_b   1.000
_cell.length_c   1.000
_cell.angle_alpha   90.00
_cell.angle_beta   90.00
_cell.angle_gamma   90.00
#
_symmetry.space_group_name_H-M   'P 1'
#
loop_
_entity.id
_entity.type
_entity.pdbx_description
1 polymer ?
#
loop_
_entity_poly.entity_id
_entity_poly.type
_entity_poly.pdbx_seq_one_letter_code
_entity_poly.pdbx_strand_id
1 'polypeptide(L)'
;MFEKDEWTQQELYKYTKELEKENRKVILIDTIIKPIENIETMTYNPYEMAEMPEGTVFVFYCDTGKTTKERLNYYRKKFPKNNCISLRGGRGYWRPNYQLLDELDKNV
;
A
#
# COMPACT_ATOMS: atom_id res chain seq x y z
N MET A 1 0.89 12.37 -5.29
CA MET A 1 0.60 11.02 -4.72
C MET A 1 0.50 11.00 -3.19
N PHE A 2 1.26 11.81 -2.43
CA PHE A 2 1.26 11.78 -0.95
C PHE A 2 0.39 12.84 -0.25
N GLU A 3 -0.30 13.70 -0.99
CA GLU A 3 -1.24 14.68 -0.43
C GLU A 3 -2.51 14.03 0.15
N LYS A 4 -2.78 12.78 -0.23
CA LYS A 4 -3.91 11.99 0.25
C LYS A 4 -3.44 10.99 1.31
N ASP A 5 -4.28 10.79 2.32
CA ASP A 5 -4.10 9.75 3.34
C ASP A 5 -4.42 8.34 2.84
N GLU A 6 -5.13 8.24 1.71
CA GLU A 6 -5.61 6.97 1.16
C GLU A 6 -5.32 6.84 -0.32
N TRP A 7 -5.01 5.61 -0.74
CA TRP A 7 -4.92 5.21 -2.15
C TRP A 7 -6.00 4.18 -2.47
N THR A 8 -6.59 4.29 -3.65
CA THR A 8 -7.36 3.22 -4.30
C THR A 8 -6.44 2.12 -4.84
N GLN A 9 -6.99 0.95 -5.21
CA GLN A 9 -6.22 -0.11 -5.89
C GLN A 9 -5.58 0.40 -7.20
N GLN A 10 -6.29 1.25 -7.95
CA GLN A 10 -5.74 1.88 -9.15
C GLN A 10 -4.55 2.79 -8.84
N GLU A 11 -4.68 3.65 -7.82
CA GLU A 11 -3.60 4.52 -7.38
C GLU A 11 -2.41 3.71 -6.84
N LEU A 12 -2.65 2.63 -6.10
CA LEU A 12 -1.59 1.72 -5.67
C LEU A 12 -0.79 1.21 -6.87
N TYR A 13 -1.43 0.65 -7.89
CA TYR A 13 -0.72 0.11 -9.06
C TYR A 13 0.01 1.19 -9.85
N LYS A 14 -0.64 2.35 -10.05
CA LYS A 14 -0.05 3.47 -10.77
C LYS A 14 1.18 4.01 -10.04
N TYR A 15 1.04 4.30 -8.75
CA TYR A 15 2.10 4.93 -7.96
C TYR A 15 3.22 3.96 -7.62
N THR A 16 2.97 2.67 -7.43
CA THR A 16 4.04 1.67 -7.30
C THR A 16 4.98 1.73 -8.51
N LYS A 17 4.45 1.73 -9.74
CA LYS A 17 5.27 1.82 -10.95
C LYS A 17 6.02 3.15 -11.09
N GLU A 18 5.40 4.25 -10.69
CA GLU A 18 6.06 5.56 -10.71
C GLU A 18 7.21 5.61 -9.69
N LEU A 19 6.98 5.12 -8.48
CA LEU A 19 7.96 5.11 -7.39
C LEU A 19 9.10 4.11 -7.60
N GLU A 20 8.84 2.97 -8.23
CA GLU A 20 9.89 2.01 -8.59
C GLU A 20 10.92 2.62 -9.56
N LYS A 21 10.48 3.47 -10.49
CA LYS A 21 11.38 4.23 -11.39
C LYS A 21 12.27 5.21 -10.62
N GLU A 22 11.82 5.63 -9.44
CA GLU A 22 12.58 6.48 -8.50
C GLU A 22 13.41 5.66 -7.49
N ASN A 23 13.52 4.34 -7.67
CA ASN A 23 14.14 3.40 -6.72
C ASN A 23 13.50 3.40 -5.32
N ARG A 24 12.21 3.70 -5.23
CA ARG A 24 11.45 3.70 -3.98
C ARG A 24 10.56 2.48 -3.88
N LYS A 25 10.64 1.77 -2.76
CA LYS A 25 9.81 0.58 -2.50
C LYS A 25 8.40 0.98 -2.07
N VAL A 26 7.41 0.23 -2.54
CA VAL A 26 6.03 0.28 -2.05
C VAL A 26 5.69 -1.11 -1.48
N ILE A 27 5.22 -1.16 -0.25
CA ILE A 27 4.90 -2.41 0.44
C ILE A 27 3.47 -2.34 0.97
N LEU A 28 2.66 -3.34 0.60
CA LEU A 28 1.30 -3.50 1.09
C LEU A 28 1.33 -4.24 2.43
N ILE A 29 0.88 -3.57 3.49
CA ILE A 29 1.00 -4.03 4.88
C ILE A 29 -0.34 -4.61 5.36
N ASP A 30 -0.33 -5.91 5.62
CA ASP A 30 -1.43 -6.67 6.20
C ASP A 30 -1.49 -6.48 7.72
N THR A 31 -2.52 -5.80 8.20
CA THR A 31 -2.73 -5.58 9.64
C THR A 31 -3.68 -6.60 10.29
N ILE A 32 -4.19 -7.57 9.52
CA ILE A 32 -5.24 -8.51 9.95
C ILE A 32 -4.89 -9.99 9.74
N ILE A 33 -3.68 -10.30 9.23
CA ILE A 33 -3.20 -11.66 8.98
C ILE A 33 -4.15 -12.40 8.02
N LYS A 34 -4.57 -11.67 6.98
CA LYS A 34 -5.38 -12.15 5.85
C LYS A 34 -4.80 -11.52 4.59
N PRO A 35 -3.76 -12.14 3.98
CA PRO A 35 -3.14 -11.63 2.77
C PRO A 35 -4.18 -11.44 1.67
N ILE A 36 -4.02 -10.36 0.90
CA ILE A 36 -4.83 -10.11 -0.28
C ILE A 36 -4.37 -11.02 -1.42
N GLU A 37 -5.31 -11.62 -2.13
CA GLU A 37 -5.00 -12.51 -3.27
C GLU A 37 -4.36 -11.75 -4.44
N ASN A 38 -3.45 -12.44 -5.14
CA ASN A 38 -2.78 -11.97 -6.36
C ASN A 38 -1.93 -10.70 -6.18
N ILE A 39 -1.50 -10.39 -4.96
CA ILE A 39 -0.52 -9.34 -4.68
C ILE A 39 0.34 -9.70 -3.47
N GLU A 40 1.62 -9.34 -3.53
CA GLU A 40 2.53 -9.53 -2.41
C GLU A 40 2.12 -8.61 -1.24
N THR A 41 2.11 -9.17 -0.03
CA THR A 41 1.82 -8.43 1.20
C THR A 41 2.84 -8.81 2.28
N MET A 42 3.09 -7.88 3.18
CA MET A 42 3.89 -8.09 4.38
C MET A 42 2.98 -7.96 5.60
N THR A 43 3.02 -8.92 6.52
CA THR A 43 2.31 -8.79 7.81
C THR A 43 2.92 -7.63 8.61
N TYR A 44 2.07 -6.84 9.26
CA TYR A 44 2.50 -5.73 10.11
C TYR A 44 3.49 -6.20 11.19
N ASN A 45 4.77 -5.96 10.94
CA ASN A 45 5.86 -6.21 11.88
C ASN A 45 6.71 -4.95 12.03
N PRO A 46 6.48 -4.17 13.10
CA PRO A 46 7.24 -2.95 13.36
C PRO A 46 8.76 -3.05 13.33
N TYR A 47 9.30 -4.19 13.77
CA TYR A 47 10.73 -4.39 13.85
C TYR A 47 11.32 -4.54 12.44
N GLU A 48 10.78 -5.45 11.64
CA GLU A 48 11.21 -5.65 10.25
C GLU A 48 10.95 -4.41 9.38
N MET A 49 9.83 -3.73 9.59
CA MET A 49 9.49 -2.52 8.85
C MET A 49 10.45 -1.36 9.15
N ALA A 50 10.99 -1.26 10.37
CA ALA A 50 11.95 -0.21 10.73
C ALA A 50 13.31 -0.37 10.02
N GLU A 51 13.65 -1.58 9.61
CA GLU A 51 14.87 -1.90 8.85
C GLU A 51 14.72 -1.63 7.34
N MET A 52 13.51 -1.24 6.88
CA MET A 52 13.28 -0.93 5.47
C MET A 52 13.94 0.38 5.07
N PRO A 53 14.35 0.54 3.81
CA PRO A 53 14.97 1.78 3.34
C PRO A 53 14.12 3.02 3.63
N GLU A 54 14.79 4.12 3.98
CA GLU A 54 14.14 5.42 4.12
C GLU A 54 13.40 5.81 2.84
N GLY A 55 12.24 6.46 3.00
CA GLY A 55 11.37 6.81 1.88
C GLY A 55 10.51 5.67 1.33
N THR A 56 10.65 4.43 1.83
CA THR A 56 9.71 3.33 1.54
C THR A 56 8.28 3.77 1.86
N VAL A 57 7.35 3.38 1.00
CA VAL A 57 5.92 3.66 1.17
C VAL A 57 5.23 2.43 1.73
N PHE A 58 4.68 2.56 2.93
CA PHE A 58 3.85 1.55 3.57
C PHE A 58 2.38 1.86 3.29
N VAL A 59 1.71 0.95 2.59
CA VAL A 59 0.29 1.01 2.30
C VAL A 59 -0.42 0.03 3.22
N PHE A 60 -1.07 0.52 4.28
CA PHE A 60 -1.72 -0.32 5.29
C PHE A 60 -3.12 -0.71 4.85
N TYR A 61 -3.50 -1.96 5.03
CA TYR A 61 -4.88 -2.39 4.86
C TYR A 61 -5.40 -3.23 6.04
N CYS A 62 -6.71 -3.18 6.21
CA CYS A 62 -7.50 -4.11 7.02
C CYS A 62 -8.70 -4.58 6.21
N ASP A 63 -9.73 -5.18 6.81
CA ASP A 63 -10.88 -5.69 6.05
C ASP A 63 -11.65 -4.56 5.32
N THR A 64 -11.78 -3.37 5.92
CA THR A 64 -12.58 -2.24 5.36
C THR A 64 -11.79 -0.95 5.12
N GLY A 65 -10.52 -0.88 5.52
CA GLY A 65 -9.68 0.33 5.47
C GLY A 65 -9.97 1.39 6.53
N LYS A 66 -11.09 1.29 7.28
CA LYS A 66 -11.48 2.28 8.30
C LYS A 66 -10.44 2.39 9.42
N THR A 67 -10.05 1.25 9.99
CA THR A 67 -9.09 1.20 11.10
C THR A 67 -7.71 1.70 10.69
N THR A 68 -7.25 1.36 9.49
CA THR A 68 -5.93 1.80 9.00
C THR A 68 -5.89 3.29 8.73
N LYS A 69 -6.99 3.87 8.23
CA LYS A 69 -7.13 5.32 8.08
C LYS A 69 -7.14 6.05 9.42
N GLU A 70 -7.96 5.61 10.38
CA GLU A 70 -8.05 6.24 11.72
C GLU A 70 -6.70 6.19 12.46
N ARG A 71 -5.92 5.11 12.26
CA ARG A 71 -4.61 4.93 12.91
C ARG A 71 -3.44 5.50 12.10
N LEU A 72 -3.67 6.19 10.99
CA LEU A 72 -2.59 6.61 10.10
C LEU A 72 -1.57 7.52 10.79
N ASN A 73 -2.03 8.42 11.65
CA ASN A 73 -1.16 9.29 12.45
C ASN A 73 -0.28 8.50 13.43
N TYR A 74 -0.76 7.37 13.96
CA TYR A 74 0.05 6.48 14.78
C TYR A 74 1.18 5.84 13.94
N TYR A 75 0.88 5.38 12.71
CA TYR A 75 1.90 4.82 11.83
C TYR A 75 2.94 5.87 11.40
N ARG A 76 2.52 7.09 11.07
CA ARG A 76 3.43 8.21 10.71
C ARG A 76 4.39 8.57 11.84
N LYS A 77 3.90 8.61 13.08
CA LYS A 77 4.76 8.83 14.27
C LYS A 77 5.75 7.69 14.47
N LYS A 78 5.35 6.46 14.14
CA LYS A 78 6.17 5.26 14.31
C LYS A 78 7.24 5.09 13.22
N PHE A 79 6.93 5.51 11.99
CA PHE A 79 7.82 5.44 10.83
C PHE A 79 8.01 6.83 10.21
N PRO A 80 8.64 7.78 10.90
CA PRO A 80 8.71 9.18 10.46
C PRO A 80 9.56 9.38 9.20
N LYS A 81 10.42 8.41 8.86
CA LYS A 81 11.26 8.39 7.66
C LYS A 81 10.58 7.73 6.46
N ASN A 82 9.36 7.23 6.62
CA ASN A 82 8.63 6.48 5.62
C ASN A 82 7.28 7.14 5.34
N ASN A 83 6.72 6.85 4.18
CA ASN A 83 5.39 7.34 3.84
C ASN A 83 4.37 6.31 4.30
N CYS A 84 3.35 6.75 5.02
CA CYS A 84 2.26 5.90 5.49
C CYS A 84 0.97 6.31 4.78
N ILE A 85 0.34 5.35 4.10
CA ILE A 85 -0.91 5.48 3.35
C ILE A 85 -1.87 4.36 3.77
N SER A 86 -3.17 4.62 3.77
CA SER A 86 -4.18 3.56 3.95
C SER A 86 -4.75 3.10 2.60
N LEU A 87 -4.94 1.79 2.41
CA LEU A 87 -5.66 1.27 1.25
C LEU A 87 -7.16 1.53 1.42
N ARG A 88 -7.73 2.35 0.53
CA ARG A 88 -9.14 2.73 0.56
C ARG A 88 -10.03 1.50 0.42
N GLY A 89 -10.95 1.32 1.37
CA GLY A 89 -11.87 0.19 1.39
C GLY A 89 -11.25 -1.14 1.81
N GLY A 90 -9.95 -1.17 2.08
CA GLY A 90 -9.22 -2.35 2.54
C GLY A 90 -9.36 -3.57 1.62
N ARG A 91 -9.25 -4.75 2.21
CA ARG A 91 -9.39 -6.03 1.50
C ARG A 91 -10.77 -6.20 0.85
N GLY A 92 -11.84 -5.71 1.48
CA GLY A 92 -13.21 -5.86 0.97
C GLY A 92 -13.47 -5.17 -0.36
N TYR A 93 -12.67 -4.15 -0.71
CA TYR A 93 -12.78 -3.44 -1.98
C TYR A 93 -11.83 -3.98 -3.05
N TRP A 94 -10.98 -4.95 -2.71
CA TRP A 94 -10.01 -5.52 -3.64
C TRP A 94 -10.69 -6.23 -4.81
N ARG A 95 -10.08 -6.12 -5.99
CA ARG A 95 -10.46 -6.82 -7.21
C ARG A 95 -9.26 -7.65 -7.68
N PRO A 96 -9.26 -8.99 -7.47
CA PRO A 96 -8.09 -9.84 -7.73
C PRO A 96 -7.56 -9.85 -9.17
N ASN A 97 -8.43 -9.54 -10.14
CA ASN A 97 -8.10 -9.54 -11.57
C ASN A 97 -8.06 -8.11 -12.15
N TYR A 98 -7.94 -7.09 -11.29
CA TYR A 98 -7.79 -5.73 -11.78
C TYR A 98 -6.43 -5.55 -12.46
N GLN A 99 -6.42 -4.87 -13.59
CA GLN A 99 -5.23 -4.48 -14.33
C GLN A 99 -5.39 -3.01 -14.75
N LEU A 100 -4.28 -2.30 -14.91
CA LEU A 100 -4.34 -0.93 -15.44
C LEU A 100 -4.67 -0.98 -16.94
N LEU A 101 -5.49 -0.05 -17.41
CA LEU A 101 -5.91 0.02 -18.83
C LEU A 101 -4.70 0.04 -19.78
N ASP A 102 -3.67 0.83 -19.46
CA ASP A 102 -2.43 0.91 -20.25
C ASP A 102 -1.64 -0.42 -20.35
N GLU A 103 -1.97 -1.42 -19.54
CA GLU A 103 -1.40 -2.78 -19.64
C GLU A 103 -2.21 -3.71 -20.55
N LEU A 104 -3.50 -3.44 -20.72
CA LEU A 104 -4.35 -4.20 -21.64
C LEU A 104 -3.94 -3.94 -23.09
N ASP A 105 -3.57 -2.69 -23.40
CA ASP A 105 -3.17 -2.27 -24.75
C ASP A 105 -1.80 -2.83 -25.18
N LYS A 106 -0.98 -3.36 -24.25
CA LYS A 106 0.31 -3.99 -24.56
C LYS A 106 0.20 -5.48 -24.94
N ASN A 107 -0.97 -6.07 -24.72
CA ASN A 107 -1.25 -7.48 -25.00
C ASN A 107 -2.08 -7.68 -26.28
N VAL A 108 -2.23 -6.63 -27.10
CA VAL A 108 -2.93 -6.64 -28.40
C VAL A 108 -1.92 -6.41 -29.53
#